data_AF-A0A0F9RAQ5-F1
#
_entry.id   AF-A0A0F9RAQ5-F1
#
_cell.length_a   1.000
_cell.length_b   1.000
_cell.length_c   1.000
_cell.angle_alpha   90.00
_cell.angle_beta   90.00
_cell.angle_gamma   90.00
#
_symmetry.space_group_name_H-M   'P 1'
#
loop_
_entity.id
_entity.type
_entity.pdbx_description
1 polymer ?
#
loop_
_entity_poly.entity_id
_entity_poly.type
_entity_poly.pdbx_seq_one_letter_code
_entity_poly.pdbx_strand_id
1 'polypeptide(L)' 'MDSLQISLLPAVNTIVIKKSPESNIFRSTSESIIIHTDILYHIIRAMLLNGILDPKLFEGILEEVNSL' A
#
# COMPACT_ATOMS: atom_id res chain seq x y z
N MET A 1 12.17 -12.46 -9.04
CA MET A 1 11.11 -11.49 -8.70
C MET A 1 11.21 -11.26 -7.23
N ASP A 2 11.56 -10.06 -6.81
CA ASP A 2 11.63 -9.73 -5.38
C ASP A 2 10.20 -9.86 -4.81
N SER A 3 10.01 -10.77 -3.86
CA SER A 3 8.71 -10.98 -3.24
C SER A 3 8.41 -9.83 -2.29
N LEU A 4 7.48 -8.96 -2.68
CA LEU A 4 6.98 -7.92 -1.80
C LEU A 4 6.22 -8.55 -0.64
N GLN A 5 6.60 -8.23 0.59
CA GLN A 5 5.85 -8.56 1.79
C GLN A 5 5.04 -7.35 2.23
N ILE A 6 3.72 -7.50 2.32
CA ILE A 6 2.80 -6.44 2.78
C ILE A 6 2.20 -6.90 4.10
N SER A 7 2.25 -6.04 5.11
CA SER A 7 1.69 -6.30 6.43
C SER A 7 0.89 -5.11 6.94
N LEU A 8 -0.28 -5.38 7.52
CA LEU A 8 -1.08 -4.40 8.23
C LEU A 8 -0.78 -4.48 9.72
N LEU A 9 -0.49 -3.34 10.33
CA LEU A 9 -0.33 -3.16 11.77
C LEU A 9 -1.56 -2.41 12.29
N PRO A 10 -2.66 -3.11 12.63
CA PRO A 10 -3.94 -2.47 12.96
C PRO A 10 -3.88 -1.64 14.24
N ALA A 11 -3.02 -2.00 15.21
CA ALA A 11 -2.87 -1.25 16.45
C ALA A 11 -2.38 0.20 16.25
N VAL A 12 -1.79 0.51 15.09
CA VAL A 12 -1.25 1.83 14.75
C VAL A 12 -1.74 2.36 13.40
N ASN A 13 -2.74 1.70 12.79
CA ASN A 13 -3.28 2.04 11.47
C ASN A 13 -2.19 2.25 10.40
N THR A 14 -1.27 1.29 10.30
CA THR A 14 -0.09 1.40 9.44
C THR A 14 0.08 0.18 8.54
N ILE A 15 0.43 0.42 7.29
CA ILE A 15 0.84 -0.59 6.32
C ILE A 15 2.36 -0.55 6.21
N VAL A 16 2.97 -1.73 6.28
CA VAL A 16 4.41 -1.94 6.07
C VAL A 16 4.59 -2.76 4.81
N ILE A 17 5.33 -2.21 3.85
CA ILE A 17 5.70 -2.87 2.59
C ILE A 17 7.20 -3.10 2.63
N LYS A 18 7.66 -4.35 2.53
CA LYS A 18 9.08 -4.71 2.51
C LYS A 18 9.42 -5.39 1.20
N LYS A 19 10.54 -4.99 0.58
CA LYS A 19 11.12 -5.68 -0.59
C LYS A 19 11.90 -6.94 -0.21
N SER A 20 12.44 -6.96 1.01
CA SER A 20 13.11 -8.12 1.60
C SER A 20 12.37 -8.57 2.87
N PRO A 21 11.85 -9.81 2.91
CA PRO A 21 11.09 -10.32 4.06
C PRO A 21 11.93 -10.51 5.32
N GLU A 22 13.26 -10.59 5.20
CA GLU A 22 14.18 -10.70 6.36
C GLU A 22 14.47 -9.35 7.03
N SER A 23 14.00 -8.24 6.44
CA SER A 23 14.21 -6.91 7.01
C SER A 23 13.35 -6.71 8.26
N ASN A 24 14.00 -6.66 9.43
CA ASN A 24 13.37 -6.32 10.71
C ASN A 24 13.30 -4.80 10.96
N ILE A 25 13.60 -4.00 9.94
CA ILE A 25 13.67 -2.54 10.07
C ILE A 25 12.26 -1.96 9.96
N PHE A 26 11.76 -1.40 11.07
CA PHE A 26 10.52 -0.62 11.11
C PHE A 26 10.80 0.88 10.92
N ARG A 27 11.40 1.23 9.78
CA ARG A 27 11.53 2.62 9.29
C ARG A 27 11.39 2.67 7.78
N SER A 28 11.04 3.82 7.21
CA SER A 28 11.03 4.01 5.75
C SER A 28 12.46 4.09 5.21
N THR A 29 12.78 3.24 4.24
CA THR A 29 14.08 3.11 3.55
C THR A 29 13.86 2.79 2.06
N SER A 30 14.93 2.56 1.28
CA SER A 30 14.79 2.05 -0.10
C SER A 30 14.19 0.65 -0.18
N GLU A 31 14.31 -0.13 0.90
CA GLU A 31 13.90 -1.54 1.00
C GLU A 31 12.58 -1.75 1.76
N SER A 32 12.08 -0.70 2.42
CA SER A 32 10.86 -0.76 3.23
C SER A 32 10.12 0.56 3.21
N ILE A 33 8.81 0.50 3.06
CA ILE A 33 7.93 1.67 3.13
C ILE A 33 6.94 1.45 4.26
N ILE A 34 6.82 2.46 5.12
CA ILE A 34 5.85 2.48 6.21
C ILE A 34 4.90 3.64 5.97
N ILE A 35 3.62 3.34 5.83
CA ILE A 35 2.58 4.31 5.48
C ILE A 35 1.39 4.15 6.41
N HIS A 36 0.97 5.24 7.05
CA HIS A 36 -0.32 5.28 7.75
C HIS A 36 -1.46 5.16 6.74
N THR A 37 -2.51 4.41 7.10
CA THR A 37 -3.65 4.14 6.20
C THR A 37 -4.35 5.42 5.75
N ASP A 38 -4.47 6.43 6.62
CA ASP A 38 -5.09 7.71 6.27
C ASP A 38 -4.28 8.47 5.23
N ILE A 39 -2.95 8.40 5.31
CA ILE A 39 -2.05 8.96 4.32
C ILE A 39 -2.18 8.19 3.00
N LEU A 40 -2.27 6.86 3.04
CA LEU A 40 -2.50 6.05 1.84
C LEU A 40 -3.79 6.43 1.14
N TYR A 41 -4.88 6.62 1.89
CA TYR A 41 -6.16 7.10 1.35
C TYR A 41 -5.99 8.42 0.60
N HIS A 42 -5.29 9.40 1.19
CA HIS A 42 -5.04 10.68 0.55
C HIS A 42 -4.16 10.56 -0.70
N ILE A 43 -3.16 9.68 -0.70
CA ILE A 43 -2.31 9.40 -1.87
C ILE A 43 -3.16 8.82 -3.00
N ILE A 44 -3.96 7.78 -2.74
CA ILE A 44 -4.83 7.16 -3.75
C ILE A 44 -5.80 8.21 -4.32
N ARG A 45 -6.44 9.00 -3.45
CA ARG A 45 -7.35 10.08 -3.88
C ARG A 45 -6.62 11.11 -4.76
N ALA A 46 -5.41 11.51 -4.40
CA ALA A 46 -4.62 12.43 -5.20
C ALA A 46 -4.23 11.82 -6.56
N MET A 47 -3.86 10.53 -6.60
CA MET A 47 -3.55 9.83 -7.86
C MET A 47 -4.76 9.77 -8.80
N LEU A 48 -5.95 9.48 -8.27
CA LEU A 48 -7.20 9.49 -9.03
C LEU A 48 -7.51 10.89 -9.59
N LEU A 49 -7.42 11.93 -8.74
CA LEU A 49 -7.72 13.31 -9.15
C LEU A 49 -6.76 13.86 -10.21
N ASN A 50 -5.50 13.44 -10.17
CA ASN A 50 -4.48 13.86 -11.14
C ASN A 50 -4.40 12.93 -12.36
N GLY A 51 -5.29 11.93 -12.47
CA GLY A 51 -5.30 10.98 -13.60
C GLY A 51 -4.10 10.04 -13.65
N ILE A 52 -3.36 9.89 -12.55
CA ILE A 52 -2.22 8.95 -12.43
C ILE A 52 -2.74 7.52 -12.24
N LEU A 53 -3.84 7.37 -11.52
CA LEU A 53 -4.56 6.10 -11.35
C LEU A 53 -5.88 6.18 -12.11
N ASP A 54 -6.09 5.26 -13.05
CA ASP A 54 -7.37 5.16 -13.77
C ASP A 54 -8.49 4.72 -12.80
N PRO A 55 -9.62 5.45 -12.74
CA PRO A 55 -10.70 5.10 -11.83
C PRO A 55 -11.32 3.73 -12.11
N LYS A 56 -11.47 3.31 -13.37
CA LYS A 56 -12.06 2.01 -13.70
C LYS A 56 -11.14 0.86 -13.31
N LEU A 57 -9.83 1.05 -13.51
CA LEU A 57 -8.83 0.09 -13.03
C LEU A 57 -8.90 -0.04 -11.50
N PHE A 58 -8.99 1.07 -10.79
CA PHE A 58 -9.09 1.05 -9.33
C PHE A 58 -10.38 0.38 -8.85
N GLU A 59 -11.52 0.67 -9.47
CA GLU A 59 -12.79 -0.01 -9.22
C GLU A 59 -12.67 -1.53 -9.44
N GLY A 60 -12.07 -1.96 -10.55
CA GLY A 60 -11.84 -3.39 -10.83
C GLY A 60 -10.97 -4.07 -9.77
N ILE A 61 -9.90 -3.39 -9.29
CA ILE A 61 -9.07 -3.91 -8.19
C ILE A 61 -9.90 -4.07 -6.90
N LEU A 62 -10.75 -3.10 -6.58
CA LEU A 62 -11.60 -3.17 -5.39
C LEU A 62 -12.65 -4.29 -5.49
N GLU A 63 -13.25 -4.50 -6.67
CA GLU A 63 -14.18 -5.60 -6.90
C GLU A 63 -13.50 -6.95 -6.69
N GLU A 64 -12.31 -7.15 -7.26
CA GLU A 64 -11.55 -8.38 -7.10
C GLU A 64 -11.26 -8.67 -5.62
N VAL A 65 -10.75 -7.68 -4.88
CA VAL A 65 -10.43 -7.82 -3.45
C VAL A 65 -11.66 -8.16 -2.61
N ASN A 66 -12.82 -7.56 -2.89
CA ASN A 66 -14.04 -7.79 -2.11
C ASN A 66 -14.78 -9.07 -2.51
N SER A 67 -14.42 -9.69 -3.62
CA SER A 67 -15.00 -10.95 -4.10
C SER A 67 -14.27 -12.21 -3.60
N LEU A 68 -13.09 -12.04 -3.01
CA LEU A 68 -12.26 -13.07 -2.37
C LEU A 68 -12.57 -13.20 -0.87
#